data_AF-A0A399YVQ5-F1
#
_entry.id   AF-A0A399YVQ5-F1
#
_cell.length_a   1.000
_cell.length_b   1.000
_cell.length_c   1.000
_cell.angle_alpha   90.00
_cell.angle_beta   90.00
_cell.angle_gamma   90.00
#
_symmetry.space_group_name_H-M   'P 1'
#
loop_
_entity.id
_entity.type
_entity.pdbx_description
1 polymer ?
#
loop_
_entity_poly.entity_id
_entity_poly.type
_entity_poly.pdbx_seq_one_letter_code
_entity_poly.pdbx_strand_id
1 'polypeptide(L)'
;MRLILSLILSVLVGAAMGGLLFGADMIGFYLILLMPLAVGALVGLATSFPAVPGRIPTFPLLVVALIGCAAAVVVYWGATYLQYREEFVKVAQENIAVGRDEALALLPEFEQEAYGTTGFPAMLALLAEEGLSITRTGSSSSSSGLLLQGGIAYAYWIGEIVLMVIVAWVSVFRRYTTNWGKKYAPEPTVVTNDIVRTDRPIR
;
A
#
# COMPACT_ATOMS: atom_id res chain seq x y z
N MET A 1 -12.79 21.87 0.22
CA MET A 1 -12.74 21.31 1.60
C MET A 1 -12.79 19.78 1.63
N ARG A 2 -13.81 19.11 1.07
CA ARG A 2 -13.96 17.63 1.17
C ARG A 2 -12.83 16.81 0.50
N LEU A 3 -12.36 17.26 -0.66
CA LEU A 3 -11.23 16.63 -1.36
C LEU A 3 -9.93 16.75 -0.56
N ILE A 4 -9.68 17.91 0.04
CA ILE A 4 -8.50 18.16 0.89
C ILE A 4 -8.53 17.24 2.11
N LEU A 5 -9.70 17.10 2.76
CA LEU A 5 -9.84 16.16 3.88
C LEU A 5 -9.56 14.70 3.45
N SER A 6 -10.08 14.30 2.29
CA SER A 6 -9.84 12.96 1.74
C SER A 6 -8.36 12.74 1.42
N LEU A 7 -7.68 13.78 0.91
CA LEU A 7 -6.25 13.78 0.64
C LEU A 7 -5.44 13.59 1.92
N ILE A 8 -5.71 14.41 2.94
CA ILE A 8 -5.01 14.33 4.23
C ILE A 8 -5.23 12.95 4.85
N LEU A 9 -6.46 12.45 4.87
CA LEU A 9 -6.77 11.13 5.43
C LEU A 9 -6.07 10.00 4.65
N SER A 10 -6.05 10.08 3.31
CA SER A 10 -5.37 9.11 2.46
C SER A 10 -3.87 9.06 2.74
N VAL A 11 -3.23 10.23 2.88
CA VAL A 11 -1.81 10.34 3.22
C VAL A 11 -1.52 9.78 4.61
N LEU A 12 -2.35 10.11 5.62
CA LEU A 12 -2.17 9.62 6.98
C LEU A 12 -2.34 8.10 7.07
N VAL A 13 -3.37 7.54 6.42
CA VAL A 13 -3.59 6.09 6.36
C VAL A 13 -2.47 5.41 5.59
N GLY A 14 -2.05 5.98 4.45
CA GLY A 14 -0.91 5.49 3.68
C GLY A 14 0.36 5.44 4.52
N ALA A 15 0.72 6.54 5.19
CA ALA A 15 1.89 6.63 6.05
C ALA A 15 1.83 5.63 7.23
N ALA A 16 0.68 5.53 7.90
CA ALA A 16 0.49 4.56 8.99
C ALA A 16 0.66 3.12 8.49
N MET A 17 0.11 2.81 7.31
CA MET A 17 0.29 1.50 6.69
C MET A 17 1.74 1.24 6.31
N GLY A 18 2.47 2.21 5.73
CA GLY A 18 3.89 2.09 5.45
C GLY A 18 4.73 1.78 6.69
N GLY A 19 4.43 2.45 7.82
CA GLY A 19 5.07 2.16 9.11
C GLY A 19 4.71 0.77 9.66
N LEU A 20 3.46 0.33 9.50
CA LEU A 20 3.05 -1.04 9.89
C LEU A 20 3.75 -2.10 9.04
N LEU A 21 3.92 -1.87 7.73
CA LEU A 21 4.66 -2.76 6.84
C LEU A 21 6.10 -2.91 7.31
N PHE A 22 6.76 -1.79 7.60
CA PHE A 22 8.12 -1.78 8.11
C PHE A 22 8.22 -2.56 9.44
N GLY A 23 7.30 -2.30 10.38
CA GLY A 23 7.26 -3.03 11.65
C GLY A 23 7.00 -4.53 11.48
N ALA A 24 6.17 -4.92 10.51
CA ALA A 24 5.89 -6.33 10.21
C ALA A 24 7.11 -7.03 9.59
N ASP A 25 7.86 -6.33 8.75
CA ASP A 25 9.11 -6.81 8.16
C ASP A 25 10.16 -7.10 9.24
N MET A 26 10.30 -6.19 10.22
CA MET A 26 11.22 -6.34 11.35
C MET A 26 10.98 -7.57 12.22
N ILE A 27 9.73 -8.05 12.29
CA ILE A 27 9.37 -9.26 13.05
C ILE A 27 9.36 -10.53 12.19
N GLY A 28 9.83 -10.45 10.94
CA GLY A 28 9.88 -11.56 9.98
C GLY A 28 8.53 -11.97 9.40
N PHE A 29 7.49 -11.16 9.56
CA PHE A 29 6.14 -11.42 9.02
C PHE A 29 5.93 -10.68 7.70
N TYR A 30 6.64 -11.10 6.65
CA TYR A 30 6.43 -10.55 5.31
C TYR A 30 5.42 -11.39 4.51
N LEU A 31 4.13 -11.02 4.59
CA LEU A 31 3.09 -11.62 3.73
C LEU A 31 3.08 -10.94 2.36
N ILE A 32 3.98 -11.45 1.52
CA ILE A 32 4.26 -11.09 0.12
C ILE A 32 3.07 -10.49 -0.65
N LEU A 33 1.92 -11.18 -0.69
CA LEU A 33 0.77 -10.69 -1.44
C LEU A 33 -0.26 -9.98 -0.56
N LEU A 34 -0.39 -10.38 0.71
CA LEU A 34 -1.45 -9.90 1.58
C LEU A 34 -1.23 -8.43 1.98
N MET A 35 0.03 -8.01 2.12
CA MET A 35 0.39 -6.68 2.58
C MET A 35 0.08 -5.59 1.53
N PRO A 36 0.53 -5.69 0.26
CA PRO A 36 0.13 -4.74 -0.78
C PRO A 36 -1.40 -4.71 -1.01
N LEU A 37 -2.07 -5.86 -0.90
CA LEU A 37 -3.53 -5.98 -0.92
C LEU A 37 -4.18 -5.17 0.21
N ALA A 38 -3.73 -5.35 1.45
CA ALA A 38 -4.27 -4.68 2.62
C ALA A 38 -4.07 -3.16 2.54
N VAL A 39 -2.89 -2.71 2.12
CA VAL A 39 -2.57 -1.28 1.96
C VAL A 39 -3.47 -0.65 0.90
N GLY A 40 -3.54 -1.25 -0.30
CA GLY A 40 -4.38 -0.74 -1.39
C GLY A 40 -5.87 -0.70 -1.00
N ALA A 41 -6.35 -1.73 -0.29
CA ALA A 41 -7.73 -1.79 0.19
C ALA A 41 -8.02 -0.72 1.24
N LEU A 42 -7.14 -0.54 2.24
CA LEU A 42 -7.34 0.43 3.32
C LEU A 42 -7.23 1.87 2.83
N VAL A 43 -6.29 2.17 1.93
CA VAL A 43 -6.21 3.49 1.28
C VAL A 43 -7.47 3.74 0.42
N GLY A 44 -7.90 2.76 -0.38
CA GLY A 44 -9.14 2.84 -1.16
C GLY A 44 -10.40 3.04 -0.31
N LEU A 45 -10.45 2.42 0.88
CA LEU A 45 -11.53 2.62 1.85
C LEU A 45 -11.45 3.99 2.54
N ALA A 46 -10.26 4.45 2.91
CA ALA A 46 -10.05 5.75 3.56
C ALA A 46 -10.46 6.91 2.64
N THR A 47 -10.07 6.85 1.36
CA THR A 47 -10.50 7.81 0.33
C THR A 47 -12.01 7.79 0.09
N SER A 48 -12.64 6.65 0.38
CA SER A 48 -14.07 6.46 0.30
C SER A 48 -14.81 6.95 1.57
N PHE A 49 -14.21 6.88 2.75
CA PHE A 49 -14.91 7.12 4.01
C PHE A 49 -15.68 8.45 4.13
N PRO A 50 -15.24 9.60 3.55
CA PRO A 50 -16.07 10.79 3.47
C PRO A 50 -17.18 10.66 2.40
N ALA A 51 -18.08 9.69 2.54
CA ALA A 51 -19.35 9.68 1.81
C ALA A 51 -20.40 10.50 2.56
N VAL A 52 -20.55 11.74 2.12
CA VAL A 52 -21.70 12.59 2.40
C VAL A 52 -22.23 13.06 1.04
N PRO A 53 -23.55 13.07 0.82
CA PRO A 53 -24.19 13.24 -0.49
C PRO A 53 -23.61 14.42 -1.27
N GLY A 54 -23.12 14.11 -2.47
CA GLY A 54 -22.40 15.03 -3.34
C GLY A 54 -21.38 14.27 -4.17
N ARG A 55 -21.54 14.28 -5.49
CA ARG A 55 -20.66 13.59 -6.44
C ARG A 55 -19.28 14.26 -6.45
N ILE A 56 -18.32 13.76 -5.66
CA ILE A 56 -16.92 13.96 -6.00
C ILE A 56 -16.66 13.13 -7.27
N PRO A 57 -16.10 13.70 -8.35
CA PRO A 57 -15.78 12.92 -9.53
C PRO A 57 -14.81 11.80 -9.19
N THR A 58 -14.91 10.66 -9.88
CA THR A 58 -14.10 9.46 -9.61
C THR A 58 -12.61 9.73 -9.79
N PHE A 59 -12.25 10.56 -10.76
CA PHE A 59 -10.87 10.86 -11.11
C PHE A 59 -10.09 11.51 -9.95
N PRO A 60 -10.57 12.59 -9.29
CA PRO A 60 -9.97 13.11 -8.07
C PRO A 60 -9.78 12.08 -6.94
N LEU A 61 -10.75 11.17 -6.73
CA LEU A 61 -10.63 10.14 -5.69
C LEU A 61 -9.54 9.12 -6.03
N LEU A 62 -9.38 8.78 -7.30
CA LEU A 62 -8.30 7.94 -7.80
C LEU A 62 -6.94 8.59 -7.52
N VAL A 63 -6.77 9.87 -7.84
CA VAL A 63 -5.53 10.62 -7.57
C VAL A 63 -5.23 10.63 -6.06
N VAL A 64 -6.23 10.87 -5.23
CA VAL A 64 -6.08 10.86 -3.77
C VAL A 64 -5.67 9.47 -3.26
N ALA A 65 -6.20 8.38 -3.83
CA ALA A 65 -5.83 7.02 -3.45
C ALA A 65 -4.40 6.68 -3.90
N LEU A 66 -3.98 7.12 -5.09
CA LEU A 66 -2.60 6.97 -5.55
C LEU A 66 -1.60 7.71 -4.64
N ILE A 67 -1.93 8.92 -4.21
CA ILE A 67 -1.09 9.68 -3.28
C ILE A 67 -0.98 8.96 -1.92
N GLY A 68 -2.06 8.34 -1.44
CA GLY A 68 -2.01 7.52 -0.22
C GLY A 68 -1.13 6.28 -0.37
N CYS A 69 -1.21 5.57 -1.51
CA CYS A 69 -0.34 4.43 -1.80
C CYS A 69 1.13 4.89 -1.90
N ALA A 70 1.40 6.01 -2.57
CA ALA A 70 2.73 6.60 -2.65
C ALA A 70 3.28 6.96 -1.26
N ALA A 71 2.45 7.52 -0.37
CA ALA A 71 2.85 7.80 1.01
C ALA A 71 3.24 6.50 1.77
N ALA A 72 2.50 5.40 1.57
CA ALA A 72 2.85 4.11 2.17
C ALA A 72 4.22 3.60 1.69
N VAL A 73 4.46 3.65 0.38
CA VAL A 73 5.72 3.24 -0.25
C VAL A 73 6.88 4.10 0.26
N VAL A 74 6.72 5.43 0.28
CA VAL A 74 7.75 6.37 0.76
C VAL A 74 8.07 6.14 2.22
N VAL A 75 7.08 5.93 3.09
CA VAL A 75 7.31 5.69 4.51
C VAL A 75 8.01 4.35 4.74
N TYR A 76 7.57 3.28 4.06
CA TYR A 76 8.22 1.97 4.15
C TYR A 76 9.69 2.04 3.74
N TRP A 77 9.96 2.46 2.50
CA TRP A 77 11.32 2.53 1.96
C TRP A 77 12.20 3.57 2.66
N GLY A 78 11.61 4.67 3.13
CA GLY A 78 12.31 5.67 3.92
C GLY A 78 12.75 5.13 5.28
N ALA A 79 11.90 4.36 5.96
CA ALA A 79 12.25 3.70 7.22
C ALA A 79 13.34 2.63 7.01
N THR A 80 13.21 1.80 5.97
CA THR A 80 14.25 0.83 5.58
C THR A 80 15.58 1.51 5.30
N TYR A 81 15.59 2.65 4.60
CA TYR A 81 16.81 3.40 4.33
C TYR A 81 17.44 3.99 5.60
N LEU A 82 16.64 4.48 6.54
CA LEU A 82 17.16 4.94 7.82
C LEU A 82 17.79 3.79 8.60
N GLN A 83 17.14 2.64 8.65
CA GLN A 83 17.68 1.45 9.32
C GLN A 83 18.99 0.99 8.69
N TYR A 84 19.04 0.88 7.37
CA TYR A 84 20.27 0.54 6.64
C TYR A 84 21.45 1.44 7.04
N ARG A 85 21.22 2.75 7.14
CA ARG A 85 22.26 3.70 7.58
C ARG A 85 22.70 3.45 9.03
N GLU A 86 21.77 3.16 9.94
CA GLU A 86 22.09 2.86 11.33
C GLU A 86 22.86 1.52 11.46
N GLU A 87 22.49 0.52 10.66
CA GLU A 87 23.19 -0.77 10.62
C GLU A 87 24.61 -0.61 10.10
N PHE A 88 24.81 0.18 9.03
CA PHE A 88 26.15 0.51 8.56
C PHE A 88 26.97 1.23 9.65
N VAL A 89 26.38 2.23 10.32
CA VAL A 89 27.05 2.94 11.43
C VAL A 89 27.48 1.96 12.52
N LYS A 90 26.59 1.04 12.91
CA LYS A 90 26.87 0.04 13.92
C LYS A 90 28.05 -0.85 13.52
N VAL A 91 28.04 -1.37 12.29
CA VAL A 91 29.12 -2.21 11.75
C VAL A 91 30.44 -1.44 11.68
N ALA A 92 30.42 -0.18 11.22
CA ALA A 92 31.62 0.65 11.16
C ALA A 92 32.19 0.97 12.56
N GLN A 93 31.32 1.23 13.54
CA GLN A 93 31.71 1.44 14.93
C GLN A 93 32.35 0.18 15.54
N GLU A 94 31.80 -1.00 15.24
CA GLU A 94 32.32 -2.28 15.73
C GLU A 94 33.66 -2.66 15.10
N ASN A 95 33.88 -2.35 13.82
CA ASN A 95 35.08 -2.80 13.08
C ASN A 95 36.22 -1.78 13.04
N ILE A 96 35.92 -0.48 13.01
CA ILE A 96 36.90 0.59 12.74
C ILE A 96 36.98 1.59 13.91
N ALA A 97 36.10 1.47 14.91
CA ALA A 97 36.07 2.33 16.11
C ALA A 97 35.93 3.84 15.82
N VAL A 98 35.23 4.18 14.74
CA VAL A 98 34.96 5.57 14.32
C VAL A 98 33.71 6.16 14.97
N GLY A 99 33.59 7.48 15.00
CA GLY A 99 32.37 8.16 15.44
C GLY A 99 31.19 7.95 14.47
N ARG A 100 29.96 8.19 14.93
CA ARG A 100 28.75 8.05 14.09
C ARG A 100 28.80 8.92 12.83
N ASP A 101 29.17 10.19 12.97
CA ASP A 101 29.19 11.13 11.85
C ASP A 101 30.28 10.77 10.83
N GLU A 102 31.40 10.23 11.32
CA GLU A 102 32.49 9.74 10.48
C GLU A 102 32.09 8.47 9.74
N ALA A 103 31.42 7.51 10.40
CA ALA A 103 30.84 6.35 9.74
C ALA A 103 29.85 6.76 8.63
N LEU A 104 28.96 7.72 8.89
CA LEU A 104 28.02 8.21 7.88
C LEU A 104 28.71 8.95 6.72
N ALA A 105 29.89 9.53 6.94
CA ALA A 105 30.68 10.15 5.89
C ALA A 105 31.41 9.12 5.01
N LEU A 106 31.73 7.93 5.53
CA LEU A 106 32.33 6.83 4.78
C LEU A 106 31.31 6.04 3.95
N LEU A 107 30.03 6.07 4.34
CA LEU A 107 28.96 5.31 3.67
C LEU A 107 28.89 5.55 2.15
N PRO A 108 28.89 6.80 1.63
CA PRO A 108 28.83 7.03 0.19
C PRO A 108 30.06 6.50 -0.57
N GLU A 109 31.23 6.50 0.06
CA GLU A 109 32.45 5.96 -0.56
C GLU A 109 32.36 4.44 -0.67
N PHE A 110 31.92 3.76 0.39
CA PHE A 110 31.64 2.33 0.39
C PHE A 110 30.58 1.95 -0.65
N GLU A 111 29.47 2.69 -0.72
CA GLU A 111 28.39 2.44 -1.68
C GLU A 111 28.87 2.61 -3.13
N GLN A 112 29.66 3.64 -3.38
CA GLN A 112 30.21 3.92 -4.71
C GLN A 112 31.19 2.82 -5.15
N GLU A 113 31.99 2.28 -4.23
CA GLU A 113 32.93 1.19 -4.50
C GLU A 113 32.20 -0.15 -4.71
N ALA A 114 31.23 -0.48 -3.85
CA ALA A 114 30.53 -1.75 -3.88
C ALA A 114 29.47 -1.84 -4.99
N TYR A 115 28.69 -0.77 -5.19
CA TYR A 115 27.49 -0.79 -6.05
C TYR A 115 27.56 0.21 -7.21
N GLY A 116 28.61 1.02 -7.31
CA GLY A 116 28.76 2.00 -8.38
C GLY A 116 27.79 3.19 -8.29
N THR A 117 27.04 3.32 -7.20
CA THR A 117 26.05 4.38 -6.96
C THR A 117 25.99 4.70 -5.47
N THR A 118 25.27 5.75 -5.06
CA THR A 118 25.18 6.19 -3.66
C THR A 118 23.75 6.49 -3.22
N GLY A 119 23.50 6.40 -1.92
CA GLY A 119 22.22 6.67 -1.29
C GLY A 119 21.18 5.58 -1.55
N PHE A 120 19.94 5.99 -1.83
CA PHE A 120 18.81 5.06 -1.95
C PHE A 120 18.99 3.99 -3.05
N PRO A 121 19.52 4.30 -4.25
CA PRO A 121 19.81 3.27 -5.26
C PRO A 121 20.84 2.24 -4.79
N ALA A 122 21.84 2.64 -3.99
CA ALA A 122 22.86 1.73 -3.47
C ALA A 122 22.26 0.76 -2.44
N MET A 123 21.43 1.28 -1.54
CA MET A 123 20.65 0.46 -0.60
C MET A 123 19.76 -0.56 -1.36
N LEU A 124 19.08 -0.14 -2.43
CA LEU A 124 18.28 -1.08 -3.22
C LEU A 124 19.12 -2.16 -3.90
N ALA A 125 20.34 -1.82 -4.34
CA ALA A 125 21.28 -2.79 -4.92
C ALA A 125 21.73 -3.81 -3.88
N LEU A 126 22.11 -3.35 -2.69
CA LEU A 126 22.45 -4.23 -1.55
C LEU A 126 21.29 -5.16 -1.20
N LEU A 127 20.07 -4.63 -1.01
CA LEU A 127 18.91 -5.44 -0.65
C LEU A 127 18.55 -6.45 -1.76
N ALA A 128 18.76 -6.10 -3.03
CA ALA A 128 18.56 -7.01 -4.13
C ALA A 128 19.62 -8.13 -4.14
N GLU A 129 20.85 -7.86 -3.72
CA GLU A 129 21.93 -8.85 -3.60
C GLU A 129 21.73 -9.78 -2.40
N GLU A 130 21.40 -9.24 -1.23
CA GLU A 130 21.04 -10.02 -0.04
C GLU A 130 19.85 -10.93 -0.32
N GLY A 131 18.87 -10.41 -1.06
CA GLY A 131 17.72 -11.13 -1.57
C GLY A 131 16.61 -11.30 -0.54
N LEU A 132 15.41 -11.56 -1.05
CA LEU A 132 14.22 -11.79 -0.24
C LEU A 132 14.07 -13.28 0.04
N SER A 133 14.15 -13.66 1.32
CA SER A 133 13.88 -15.03 1.75
C SER A 133 12.38 -15.25 1.92
N ILE A 134 11.77 -16.00 1.01
CA ILE A 134 10.38 -16.44 1.17
C ILE A 134 10.34 -17.65 2.09
N THR A 135 9.97 -17.44 3.34
CA THR A 135 9.64 -18.53 4.26
C THR A 135 8.22 -19.01 3.97
N ARG A 136 8.07 -20.23 3.43
CA ARG A 136 6.75 -20.86 3.26
C ARG A 136 6.24 -21.36 4.60
N THR A 137 5.21 -20.71 5.13
CA THR A 137 4.46 -21.23 6.29
C THR A 137 3.56 -22.38 5.81
N GLY A 138 4.04 -23.63 5.82
CA GLY A 138 3.19 -24.78 5.51
C GLY A 138 3.80 -26.12 5.15
N SER A 139 5.12 -26.25 4.95
CA SER A 139 5.74 -27.55 4.66
C SER A 139 6.72 -27.97 5.76
N SER A 140 6.23 -28.81 6.67
CA SER A 140 7.08 -29.77 7.36
C SER A 140 7.76 -30.62 6.29
N SER A 141 9.09 -30.67 6.32
CA SER A 141 10.02 -31.41 5.42
C SER A 141 10.73 -30.54 4.36
N SER A 142 12.03 -30.32 4.60
CA SER A 142 13.06 -29.89 3.63
C SER A 142 13.04 -28.40 3.23
N SER A 143 13.88 -27.66 3.96
CA SER A 143 14.16 -26.23 3.90
C SER A 143 14.91 -25.80 2.64
N SER A 144 14.20 -25.48 1.57
CA SER A 144 14.72 -24.58 0.54
C SER A 144 13.73 -23.43 0.37
N GLY A 145 13.91 -22.39 1.19
CA GLY A 145 13.22 -21.12 0.98
C GLY A 145 13.55 -20.61 -0.43
N LEU A 146 12.56 -20.03 -1.10
CA LEU A 146 12.78 -19.42 -2.40
C LEU A 146 13.44 -18.07 -2.13
N LEU A 147 14.71 -17.94 -2.50
CA LEU A 147 15.50 -16.74 -2.29
C LEU A 147 15.48 -15.95 -3.60
N LEU A 148 14.82 -14.79 -3.61
CA LEU A 148 14.75 -13.93 -4.79
C LEU A 148 15.88 -12.91 -4.72
N GLN A 149 16.83 -13.01 -5.65
CA GLN A 149 17.98 -12.11 -5.75
C GLN A 149 18.02 -11.35 -7.08
N GLY A 150 18.75 -10.24 -7.09
CA GLY A 150 19.08 -9.44 -8.26
C GLY A 150 17.84 -8.91 -8.97
N GLY A 151 17.80 -9.04 -10.29
CA GLY A 151 16.73 -8.52 -11.15
C GLY A 151 15.31 -8.98 -10.75
N ILE A 152 15.18 -10.16 -10.13
CA ILE A 152 13.89 -10.71 -9.72
C ILE A 152 13.35 -9.97 -8.49
N ALA A 153 14.21 -9.50 -7.59
CA ALA A 153 13.80 -8.69 -6.44
C ALA A 153 13.19 -7.35 -6.88
N TYR A 154 13.78 -6.70 -7.88
CA TYR A 154 13.21 -5.47 -8.46
C TYR A 154 11.86 -5.71 -9.13
N ALA A 155 11.74 -6.78 -9.94
CA ALA A 155 10.47 -7.14 -10.56
C ALA A 155 9.38 -7.42 -9.52
N TYR A 156 9.78 -8.04 -8.41
CA TYR A 156 8.90 -8.30 -7.28
C TYR A 156 8.38 -7.01 -6.63
N TRP A 157 9.25 -6.09 -6.23
CA TRP A 157 8.83 -4.82 -5.61
C TRP A 157 7.95 -3.98 -6.54
N ILE A 158 8.26 -3.95 -7.85
CA ILE A 158 7.42 -3.29 -8.84
C ILE A 158 6.04 -3.95 -8.90
N GLY A 159 5.99 -5.29 -8.89
CA GLY A 159 4.75 -6.06 -8.88
C GLY A 159 3.86 -5.74 -7.68
N GLU A 160 4.43 -5.58 -6.49
CA GLU A 160 3.70 -5.19 -5.29
C GLU A 160 3.09 -3.80 -5.39
N ILE A 161 3.86 -2.82 -5.88
CA ILE A 161 3.38 -1.45 -6.08
C ILE A 161 2.22 -1.44 -7.09
N VAL A 162 2.38 -2.17 -8.20
CA VAL A 162 1.32 -2.31 -9.22
C VAL A 162 0.07 -2.93 -8.61
N LEU A 163 0.22 -3.99 -7.82
CA LEU A 163 -0.90 -4.66 -7.17
C LEU A 163 -1.63 -3.73 -6.18
N MET A 164 -0.88 -2.99 -5.36
CA MET A 164 -1.42 -1.99 -4.44
C MET A 164 -2.26 -0.93 -5.18
N VAL A 165 -1.75 -0.44 -6.31
CA VAL A 165 -2.46 0.54 -7.17
C VAL A 165 -3.74 -0.06 -7.76
N ILE A 166 -3.70 -1.29 -8.27
CA ILE A 166 -4.87 -1.97 -8.83
C ILE A 166 -5.95 -2.13 -7.75
N VAL A 167 -5.58 -2.55 -6.55
CA VAL A 167 -6.54 -2.78 -5.45
C VAL A 167 -7.14 -1.47 -4.96
N ALA A 168 -6.33 -0.41 -4.84
CA ALA A 168 -6.83 0.93 -4.53
C ALA A 168 -7.82 1.42 -5.60
N TRP A 169 -7.50 1.21 -6.87
CA TRP A 169 -8.37 1.57 -7.99
C TRP A 169 -9.71 0.82 -7.96
N VAL A 170 -9.68 -0.50 -7.82
CA VAL A 170 -10.88 -1.35 -7.72
C VAL A 170 -11.77 -0.91 -6.55
N SER A 171 -11.17 -0.58 -5.41
CA SER A 171 -11.89 -0.10 -4.22
C SER A 171 -12.64 1.20 -4.49
N VAL A 172 -11.99 2.16 -5.16
CA VAL A 172 -12.61 3.43 -5.56
C VAL A 172 -13.69 3.21 -6.63
N PHE A 173 -13.42 2.36 -7.62
CA PHE A 173 -14.32 2.11 -8.75
C PHE A 173 -15.61 1.38 -8.33
N ARG A 174 -15.50 0.33 -7.50
CA ARG A 174 -16.65 -0.43 -7.00
C ARG A 174 -17.67 0.50 -6.35
N ARG A 175 -17.21 1.49 -5.58
CA ARG A 175 -18.08 2.45 -4.91
C ARG A 175 -18.79 3.41 -5.86
N TYR A 176 -18.13 3.79 -6.95
CA TYR A 176 -18.75 4.58 -8.01
C TYR A 176 -19.93 3.82 -8.63
N THR A 177 -19.73 2.55 -8.99
CA THR A 177 -20.78 1.72 -9.60
C THR A 177 -21.97 1.47 -8.67
N THR A 178 -21.74 1.18 -7.38
CA THR A 178 -22.82 0.99 -6.40
C THR A 178 -23.67 2.24 -6.21
N ASN A 179 -23.04 3.43 -6.19
CA ASN A 179 -23.76 4.69 -6.05
C ASN A 179 -24.54 5.06 -7.33
N TRP A 180 -24.05 4.64 -8.51
CA TRP A 180 -24.75 4.80 -9.77
C TRP A 180 -26.03 3.94 -9.79
N GLY A 181 -25.93 2.66 -9.42
CA GLY A 181 -27.06 1.73 -9.36
C GLY A 181 -28.19 2.21 -8.44
N LYS A 182 -27.87 2.81 -7.29
CA LYS A 182 -28.90 3.37 -6.39
C LYS A 182 -29.62 4.60 -6.93
N LYS A 183 -28.98 5.40 -7.79
CA LYS A 183 -29.56 6.66 -8.30
C LYS A 183 -30.41 6.46 -9.56
N TYR A 184 -30.16 5.39 -10.31
CA TYR A 184 -30.87 5.07 -11.55
C TYR A 184 -31.68 3.77 -11.45
N ALA A 185 -31.77 3.16 -10.26
CA ALA A 185 -32.75 2.11 -10.03
C ALA A 185 -34.14 2.72 -10.26
N PRO A 186 -34.98 2.13 -11.13
CA PRO A 186 -36.36 2.57 -11.26
C PRO A 186 -36.98 2.52 -9.87
N GLU A 187 -37.64 3.61 -9.46
CA GLU A 187 -38.41 3.59 -8.22
C GLU A 187 -39.34 2.36 -8.29
N PRO A 188 -39.41 1.55 -7.23
CA PRO A 188 -40.32 0.42 -7.24
C PRO A 188 -41.70 0.99 -7.53
N THR A 189 -42.26 0.64 -8.70
CA THR A 189 -43.63 0.98 -9.05
C THR A 189 -44.47 0.44 -7.92
N VAL A 190 -44.95 1.34 -7.06
CA VAL A 190 -45.92 1.01 -6.03
C VAL A 190 -47.13 0.55 -6.83
N VAL A 191 -47.29 -0.76 -6.94
CA VAL A 191 -48.54 -1.35 -7.39
C VAL A 191 -49.51 -1.05 -6.26
N THR A 192 -50.10 0.13 -6.30
CA THR A 192 -51.31 0.42 -5.54
C THR A 192 -52.31 -0.61 -6.03
N ASN A 193 -52.51 -1.65 -5.22
CA ASN A 193 -53.69 -2.48 -5.29
C ASN A 193 -54.87 -1.58 -4.89
N ASP A 194 -55.26 -0.69 -5.80
CA ASP A 194 -56.56 -0.04 -5.76
C ASP A 194 -57.57 -1.16 -6.04
N ILE A 195 -57.93 -1.84 -4.95
CA ILE A 195 -59.05 -2.75 -4.89
C ILE A 195 -60.26 -1.93 -5.32
N VAL A 196 -60.68 -2.16 -6.56
CA VAL A 196 -61.94 -1.66 -7.12
C VAL A 196 -63.06 -2.19 -6.24
N ARG A 197 -63.46 -1.39 -5.25
CA ARG A 197 -64.64 -1.63 -4.42
C ARG A 197 -65.87 -1.43 -5.31
N THR A 198 -66.30 -2.50 -5.97
CA THR A 198 -67.56 -2.54 -6.69
C THR A 198 -68.69 -2.75 -5.69
N ASP A 199 -69.03 -1.71 -4.93
CA ASP A 199 -70.28 -1.67 -4.19
C ASP A 199 -71.43 -1.48 -5.18
N ARG A 200 -71.88 -2.57 -5.82
CA ARG A 200 -73.19 -2.63 -6.49
C ARG A 200 -74.19 -3.27 -5.53
N PRO A 201 -75.22 -2.56 -5.05
CA PRO A 201 -76.36 -3.21 -4.44
C PRO A 201 -77.15 -3.97 -5.51
N ILE A 202 -77.31 -5.27 -5.30
CA ILE A 202 -78.30 -6.09 -6.01
C ILE A 202 -79.68 -5.65 -5.49
N ARG A 203 -80.59 -5.43 -6.45
CA ARG A 203 -81.98 -5.00 -6.25
C ARG A 203 -82.75 -5.86 -5.24
#